data_AF-A0A6P1ZBA0-F1
#
_entry.id   AF-A0A6P1ZBA0-F1
#
_cell.length_a   1.000
_cell.length_b   1.000
_cell.length_c   1.000
_cell.angle_alpha   90.00
_cell.angle_beta   90.00
_cell.angle_gamma   90.00
#
_symmetry.space_group_name_H-M   'P 1'
#
loop_
_entity.id
_entity.type
_entity.pdbx_description
1 polymer ?
#
loop_
_entity_poly.entity_id
_entity_poly.type
_entity_poly.pdbx_seq_one_letter_code
_entity_poly.pdbx_strand_id
1 'polypeptide(L)' 'MYIVNGGAGFRGSALFWQLNQMGVQDIIVVYRLGKSEKWRDLGNLAYTDYFHKDTFMEVMLHGE' A
#
# COMPACT_ATOMS: atom_id res chain seq x y z
N MET A 1 -10.68 -7.27 2.33
CA MET A 1 -9.98 -6.08 1.82
C MET A 1 -9.44 -5.24 2.97
N TYR A 2 -8.13 -4.98 2.97
CA TYR A 2 -7.46 -4.03 3.87
C TYR A 2 -6.90 -2.84 3.10
N ILE A 3 -6.93 -1.65 3.70
CA ILE A 3 -6.27 -0.46 3.15
C ILE A 3 -5.10 -0.10 4.05
N VAL A 4 -3.88 -0.14 3.51
CA VAL A 4 -2.65 0.16 4.24
C VAL A 4 -2.09 1.49 3.77
N ASN A 5 -2.42 2.56 4.50
CA ASN A 5 -1.79 3.86 4.32
C ASN A 5 -0.36 3.85 4.86
N GLY A 6 0.58 4.39 4.09
CA GLY A 6 1.99 4.34 4.45
C GLY A 6 2.66 3.01 4.12
N GLY A 7 2.08 2.15 3.27
CA GLY A 7 2.51 0.75 3.11
C GLY A 7 3.95 0.52 2.63
N ALA A 8 4.58 1.49 1.97
CA ALA A 8 6.01 1.46 1.63
C ALA A 8 6.91 2.26 2.60
N GLY A 9 6.35 2.72 3.71
CA GLY A 9 7.09 3.34 4.81
C GLY A 9 7.52 2.31 5.85
N PHE A 10 8.45 2.67 6.73
CA PHE A 10 9.10 1.73 7.66
C PHE A 10 8.14 0.84 8.48
N ARG A 11 7.10 1.44 9.10
CA ARG A 11 6.09 0.68 9.88
C ARG A 11 5.04 0.03 8.99
N GLY A 12 4.68 0.68 7.90
CA GLY A 12 3.68 0.16 6.97
C GLY A 12 4.15 -1.10 6.25
N SER A 13 5.43 -1.16 5.86
CA SER A 13 6.00 -2.32 5.20
C SER A 13 6.12 -3.53 6.13
N ALA A 14 6.44 -3.31 7.42
CA ALA A 14 6.45 -4.39 8.41
C ALA A 14 5.05 -4.99 8.65
N LEU A 15 4.03 -4.13 8.81
CA LEU A 15 2.63 -4.58 8.93
C LEU A 15 2.20 -5.32 7.66
N PHE A 16 2.52 -4.77 6.49
CA PHE A 16 2.14 -5.35 5.21
C PHE A 16 2.80 -6.72 4.99
N TRP A 17 4.09 -6.84 5.31
CA TRP A 17 4.79 -8.13 5.30
C TRP A 17 4.11 -9.16 6.21
N GLN A 18 3.75 -8.77 7.44
CA GLN A 18 3.05 -9.69 8.36
C GLN A 18 1.70 -10.15 7.80
N LEU A 19 0.93 -9.25 7.18
CA LEU A 19 -0.35 -9.60 6.53
C LEU A 19 -0.15 -10.63 5.41
N ASN A 20 0.88 -10.44 4.56
CA ASN A 20 1.21 -11.41 3.53
C ASN A 20 1.61 -12.78 4.11
N GLN A 21 2.38 -12.82 5.20
CA GLN A 21 2.73 -14.07 5.89
C GLN A 21 1.49 -14.80 6.45
N MET A 22 0.42 -14.06 6.73
CA MET A 22 -0.88 -14.62 7.16
C MET A 22 -1.77 -15.04 5.96
N GLY A 23 -1.27 -14.94 4.72
CA GLY A 23 -2.03 -15.26 3.51
C GLY A 23 -2.99 -14.17 3.07
N VAL A 24 -2.93 -12.97 3.67
CA VAL A 24 -3.78 -11.84 3.28
C VAL A 24 -3.14 -11.15 2.07
N GLN A 25 -3.85 -11.17 0.95
CA GLN A 25 -3.42 -10.58 -0.33
C GLN A 25 -4.39 -9.52 -0.86
N ASP A 26 -5.62 -9.51 -0.36
CA ASP A 26 -6.66 -8.52 -0.69
C ASP A 26 -6.38 -7.20 0.05
N ILE A 27 -5.37 -6.49 -0.44
CA ILE A 27 -4.77 -5.31 0.19
C ILE A 27 -4.62 -4.21 -0.85
N ILE A 28 -5.07 -3.00 -0.50
CA ILE A 28 -4.81 -1.77 -1.24
C ILE A 28 -3.71 -0.99 -0.50
N VAL A 29 -2.62 -0.69 -1.20
CA VAL A 29 -1.52 0.09 -0.64
C VAL A 29 -1.70 1.56 -1.00
N VAL A 30 -1.67 2.44 -0.01
CA VAL A 30 -1.69 3.89 -0.24
C VAL A 30 -0.36 4.49 0.21
N TYR A 31 0.38 5.11 -0.72
CA TYR A 31 1.66 5.74 -0.39
C TYR A 31 1.99 6.89 -1.36
N ARG A 32 2.97 7.72 -1.02
CA ARG A 32 3.56 8.69 -1.95
C ARG A 32 4.91 8.17 -2.42
N LEU A 33 5.03 7.84 -3.71
CA LEU A 33 6.34 7.57 -4.30
C LEU A 33 7.19 8.84 -4.25
N GLY A 34 8.24 8.84 -3.44
CA GLY A 34 9.26 9.88 -3.44
C GLY A 34 10.38 9.54 -4.40
N LYS A 35 11.46 10.34 -4.40
CA LYS A 35 12.68 10.04 -5.16
C LYS A 35 13.48 8.84 -4.63
N SER A 36 13.09 8.31 -3.47
CA SER A 36 13.77 7.17 -2.84
C SER A 36 13.35 5.84 -3.47
N GLU A 37 14.27 4.89 -3.56
CA GLU A 37 14.02 3.54 -4.08
C GLU A 37 13.20 2.64 -3.13
N LYS A 38 12.69 3.15 -2.00
CA LYS A 38 11.91 2.39 -0.99
C LYS A 38 10.67 1.68 -1.55
N TRP A 39 10.16 2.15 -2.67
CA TRP A 39 9.04 1.48 -3.35
C TRP A 39 9.39 0.08 -3.85
N ARG A 40 10.69 -0.24 -4.03
CA ARG A 40 11.14 -1.58 -4.39
C ARG A 40 10.79 -2.63 -3.35
N ASP A 41 10.65 -2.23 -2.08
CA ASP A 41 10.23 -3.14 -1.00
C ASP A 41 8.82 -3.70 -1.24
N LEU A 42 7.96 -2.98 -1.99
CA LEU A 42 6.64 -3.47 -2.38
C LEU A 42 6.69 -4.57 -3.46
N GLY A 43 7.77 -4.66 -4.24
CA GLY A 43 7.88 -5.61 -5.35
C GLY A 43 7.87 -7.07 -4.93
N ASN A 44 8.15 -7.35 -3.66
CA ASN A 44 8.15 -8.71 -3.09
C ASN A 44 6.87 -9.04 -2.31
N LEU A 45 5.88 -8.14 -2.30
CA LEU A 45 4.66 -8.26 -1.50
C LEU A 45 3.43 -8.42 -2.40
N ALA A 46 2.45 -9.20 -1.92
CA ALA A 46 1.19 -9.44 -2.61
C ALA A 46 0.13 -8.41 -2.18
N TYR A 47 -0.38 -7.65 -3.14
CA TYR A 47 -1.46 -6.69 -2.98
C TYR A 47 -2.32 -6.65 -4.24
N THR A 48 -3.52 -6.12 -4.10
CA THR A 48 -4.50 -6.00 -5.18
C THR A 48 -4.32 -4.73 -5.97
N ASP A 49 -4.01 -3.62 -5.30
CA ASP A 49 -3.83 -2.33 -5.97
C ASP A 49 -2.97 -1.35 -5.17
N TYR A 50 -2.51 -0.31 -5.84
CA TYR A 50 -1.72 0.79 -5.30
C TYR A 50 -2.33 2.14 -5.68
N PHE A 51 -2.57 2.98 -4.68
CA PHE A 51 -2.95 4.38 -4.90
C PHE A 51 -1.86 5.33 -4.45
N HIS A 52 -1.62 6.35 -5.29
CA HIS A 52 -0.93 7.53 -4.83
C HIS A 52 -1.77 8.22 -3.76
N LYS A 53 -1.13 8.68 -2.67
CA LYS A 53 -1.85 9.22 -1.51
C LYS A 53 -2.83 10.36 -1.86
N ASP A 54 -2.48 11.17 -2.86
CA ASP A 54 -3.25 12.36 -3.23
C ASP A 54 -4.49 11.96 -4.04
N THR A 55 -4.37 10.94 -4.90
CA THR A 55 -5.48 10.38 -5.70
C THR A 55 -6.43 9.50 -4.87
N PHE A 56 -5.92 8.82 -3.84
CA PHE A 56 -6.74 7.94 -3.01
C PHE A 56 -7.94 8.67 -2.38
N MET A 57 -7.72 9.89 -1.87
CA MET A 57 -8.80 10.67 -1.26
C MET A 57 -9.84 11.13 -2.28
N GLU A 58 -9.41 11.47 -3.49
CA GLU A 58 -10.32 11.86 -4.58
C GLU A 58 -11.25 10.68 -4.93
N VAL A 59 -10.70 9.49 -5.13
CA VAL A 59 -11.47 8.26 -5.41
C VAL A 59 -12.47 7.96 -4.28
N MET A 60 -12.01 8.01 -3.01
CA MET A 60 -12.87 7.71 -1.86
C MET A 60 -14.02 8.71 -1.67
N LEU A 61 -13.81 9.98 -2.03
CA LEU A 61 -14.81 11.03 -1.85
C LEU A 61 -15.78 11.13 -3.02
N HIS A 62 -15.35 10.73 -4.22
CA HIS A 62 -16.16 10.84 -5.44
C HIS A 62 -16.78 9.51 -5.91
N GLY A 63 -16.36 8.38 -5.34
CA GLY A 63 -17.01 7.09 -5.53
C GLY A 63 -16.86 6.50 -6.93
N GLU A 64 -15.78 6.84 -7.62
CA GLU A 64 -15.40 6.23 -8.91
C GLU A 64 -14.77 4.83 -8.72
#